data_AF-A0A7Y3FRL9-F1
#
_entry.id   AF-A0A7Y3FRL9-F1
#
_cell.length_a   1.000
_cell.length_b   1.000
_cell.length_c   1.000
_cell.angle_alpha   90.00
_cell.angle_beta   90.00
_cell.angle_gamma   90.00
#
_symmetry.space_group_name_H-M   'P 1'
#
loop_
_entity.id
_entity.type
_entity.pdbx_description
1 polymer ?
#
loop_
_entity_poly.entity_id
_entity_poly.type
_entity_poly.pdbx_seq_one_letter_code
_entity_poly.pdbx_strand_id
1 'polypeptide(L)' 'MKVTLRQRKKNDKISLYLDYYHKGKRKTEYLRLYLTPNPKTKTERE' A
#
# COMPACT_ATOMS: atom_id res chain seq x y z
N MET A 1 -5.18 13.77 13.19
CA MET A 1 -5.58 12.66 12.30
C MET A 1 -4.35 12.26 11.51
N LYS A 2 -3.99 10.98 11.47
CA LYS A 2 -2.82 10.50 10.71
C LYS A 2 -3.27 9.39 9.78
N VAL A 3 -2.93 9.53 8.50
CA VAL A 3 -3.24 8.54 7.47
C VAL A 3 -1.93 8.13 6.83
N THR A 4 -1.67 6.83 6.75
CA THR A 4 -0.47 6.29 6.13
C THR A 4 -0.81 5.14 5.21
N LEU A 5 -0.16 5.08 4.06
CA LEU A 5 -0.25 3.94 3.15
C LEU A 5 0.73 2.87 3.63
N ARG A 6 0.22 1.68 3.95
CA ARG A 6 1.04 0.51 4.29
C ARG A 6 1.09 -0.46 3.15
N GLN A 7 2.26 -1.04 2.97
CA GLN A 7 2.52 -2.06 1.96
C GLN A 7 2.79 -3.39 2.66
N ARG A 8 2.18 -4.46 2.18
CA ARG A 8 2.45 -5.82 2.65
C ARG A 8 2.80 -6.69 1.46
N LYS A 9 4.04 -7.19 1.42
CA LYS A 9 4.47 -8.18 0.43
C LYS A 9 3.95 -9.57 0.84
N LYS A 10 3.25 -10.24 -0.07
CA LYS A 10 2.87 -11.66 0.04
C LYS A 10 3.10 -12.30 -1.33
N ASN A 11 4.01 -13.28 -1.38
CA ASN A 11 4.50 -13.86 -2.63
C ASN A 11 5.02 -12.73 -3.57
N ASP A 12 4.61 -12.76 -4.84
CA ASP A 12 4.97 -11.77 -5.85
C ASP A 12 3.98 -10.60 -5.97
N LYS A 13 3.17 -10.36 -4.93
CA LYS A 13 2.22 -9.25 -4.90
C LYS A 13 2.44 -8.39 -3.66
N ILE A 14 2.39 -7.07 -3.83
CA ILE A 14 2.44 -6.11 -2.74
C ILE A 14 1.04 -5.54 -2.54
N SER A 15 0.34 -5.97 -1.50
CA SER A 15 -1.00 -5.46 -1.15
C SER A 15 -0.90 -4.12 -0.43
N LEU A 16 -1.81 -3.20 -0.75
CA LEU A 16 -1.91 -1.89 -0.12
C LEU A 16 -3.02 -1.83 0.94
N TYR A 17 -2.71 -1.16 2.04
CA TYR A 17 -3.62 -0.93 3.16
C TYR A 17 -3.60 0.53 3.57
N LEU A 18 -4.77 1.07 3.92
CA LEU A 18 -4.88 2.38 4.53
C LEU A 18 -4.84 2.20 6.05
N ASP A 19 -3.79 2.71 6.69
CA ASP A 19 -3.71 2.78 8.14
C ASP A 19 -4.11 4.18 8.58
N TYR A 20 -5.17 4.27 9.37
CA TYR A 20 -5.67 5.54 9.88
C TYR A 20 -5.72 5.53 11.40
N TYR A 21 -5.16 6.60 11.96
CA TYR A 21 -5.14 6.86 13.39
C TYR A 21 -5.89 8.16 13.69
N HIS A 22 -6.99 8.02 14.43
CA HIS A 22 -7.83 9.15 14.82
C HIS A 22 -8.40 8.92 16.22
N LYS A 23 -8.27 9.93 17.10
CA LYS A 23 -8.81 9.93 18.47
C LYS A 23 -8.46 8.67 19.27
N GLY A 24 -7.18 8.29 19.29
CA GLY A 24 -6.70 7.12 20.03
C GLY A 24 -7.00 5.77 19.37
N LYS A 25 -7.83 5.73 18.32
CA LYS A 25 -8.22 4.50 17.62
C LYS A 25 -7.42 4.34 16.34
N ARG A 26 -6.83 3.16 16.18
CA ARG A 26 -6.14 2.74 14.96
C ARG A 26 -6.97 1.72 14.22
N LYS A 27 -7.10 1.90 12.92
CA LYS A 27 -7.82 0.97 12.05
C LYS A 27 -7.06 0.84 10.73
N THR A 28 -7.14 -0.34 10.16
CA THR A 28 -6.49 -0.67 8.88
C THR A 28 -7.53 -1.19 7.91
N GLU A 29 -7.59 -0.59 6.72
CA GLU A 29 -8.50 -0.99 5.67
C GLU A 29 -7.74 -1.54 4.47
N TYR A 30 -8.22 -2.63 3.89
CA TYR A 30 -7.61 -3.23 2.72
C TYR A 30 -8.12 -2.55 1.44
N LEU A 31 -7.22 -1.95 0.66
CA LEU A 31 -7.59 -1.15 -0.51
C LEU A 31 -7.91 -1.98 -1.76
N ARG A 32 -7.68 -3.30 -1.74
CA ARG A 32 -7.76 -4.17 -2.93
C ARG A 32 -6.87 -3.72 -4.10
N LEU A 33 -5.86 -2.91 -3.79
CA LEU A 33 -4.82 -2.48 -4.72
C LEU A 33 -3.54 -3.29 -4.51
N TYR A 34 -2.84 -3.54 -5.60
CA TYR A 34 -1.58 -4.28 -5.61
C TYR A 34 -0.51 -3.51 -6.36
N LEU A 35 0.72 -3.51 -5.86
CA LEU A 35 1.89 -3.10 -6.62
C LEU A 35 2.60 -4.33 -7.20
N THR A 36 3.13 -4.16 -8.40
CA THR A 36 4.08 -5.09 -9.01
C THR A 36 5.43 -4.95 -8.30
N PRO A 37 6.03 -6.04 -7.78
CA PRO A 37 7.27 -5.98 -7.00
C PRO A 37 8.49 -5.54 -7.81
N ASN A 38 8.47 -5.70 -9.13
CA ASN A 38 9.46 -5.16 -10.06
C ASN A 38 8.77 -4.15 -11.00
N PRO A 39 8.53 -2.91 -10.56
CA PRO A 39 7.89 -1.92 -11.40
C PRO A 39 8.82 -1.50 -12.53
N LYS A 40 8.29 -1.38 -13.75
CA LYS A 40 9.04 -0.84 -14.89
C LYS A 40 9.61 0.54 -14.55
N THR A 41 10.87 0.77 -14.93
CA THR A 41 11.51 2.08 -14.82
C THR A 41 10.84 3.08 -15.76
N LYS A 42 11.06 4.38 -15.56
CA LYS A 42 10.44 5.42 -16.40
C LYS A 42 10.81 5.22 -17.87
N THR A 43 12.08 4.91 -18.13
CA THR A 43 12.64 4.64 -19.46
C THR A 43 12.04 3.40 -20.13
N GLU A 44 11.54 2.43 -19.38
CA GLU A 44 10.89 1.21 -19.91
C GLU A 44 9.38 1.39 -20.20
N ARG A 45 8.80 2.52 -19.78
CA ARG A 45 7.38 2.85 -19.99
C ARG A 45 7.15 3.80 -21.17
N GLU A 46 8.16 4.60 -21.50
CA GLU A 46 8.21 5.43 -22.72
C GLU A 46 8.52 4.57 -23.95
#